data_AF-A0A2D9T8F8-F1
#
_entry.id   AF-A0A2D9T8F8-F1
#
_cell.length_a   1.000
_cell.length_b   1.000
_cell.length_c   1.000
_cell.angle_alpha   90.00
_cell.angle_beta   90.00
_cell.angle_gamma   90.00
#
_symmetry.space_group_name_H-M   'P 1'
#
loop_
_entity.id
_entity.type
_entity.pdbx_description
1 polymer ?
#
loop_
_entity_poly.entity_id
_entity_poly.type
_entity_poly.pdbx_seq_one_letter_code
_entity_poly.pdbx_strand_id
1 'polypeptide(L)'
;MTIKEPFNQPPPQLANQWDDDAVLREHLERKLPADAYAAIDGEMRELGQWAVEMQEVVQRDRLNEPVLTHWDAWGERIDHIELTEVWKKAE
;
A
#
# COMPACT_ATOMS: atom_id res chain seq x y z
N MET A 1 -36.75 20.18 -19.00
CA MET A 1 -35.39 19.96 -19.53
C MET A 1 -34.74 18.94 -18.61
N THR A 2 -34.63 17.69 -19.05
CA THR A 2 -34.08 16.61 -18.21
C THR A 2 -32.57 16.65 -18.32
N ILE A 3 -31.87 16.96 -17.22
CA ILE A 3 -30.42 16.83 -17.15
C ILE A 3 -30.12 15.33 -17.16
N LYS A 4 -29.48 14.85 -18.23
CA LYS A 4 -28.97 13.49 -18.31
C LYS A 4 -27.58 13.52 -17.69
N GLU A 5 -27.36 12.80 -16.59
CA GLU A 5 -26.02 12.69 -16.02
C GLU A 5 -25.07 12.02 -17.02
N PRO A 6 -23.83 12.51 -17.17
CA PRO A 6 -22.85 11.92 -18.05
C PRO A 6 -22.45 10.53 -17.55
N PHE A 7 -22.23 9.59 -18.48
CA PHE A 7 -21.63 8.30 -18.14
C PHE A 7 -20.20 8.51 -17.62
N ASN A 8 -19.90 7.92 -16.47
CA ASN A 8 -18.55 7.89 -15.90
C ASN A 8 -18.08 6.43 -15.80
N GLN A 9 -16.99 6.10 -16.48
CA GLN A 9 -16.36 4.78 -16.41
C GLN A 9 -15.77 4.57 -15.01
N PRO A 10 -16.09 3.47 -14.29
CA PRO A 10 -15.43 3.18 -13.01
C PRO A 10 -13.92 2.99 -13.21
N PRO A 11 -13.10 3.47 -12.25
CA PRO A 11 -11.66 3.27 -12.29
C PRO A 11 -11.31 1.80 -12.06
N PRO A 12 -10.10 1.36 -12.46
CA PRO A 12 -9.61 0.04 -12.06
C PRO A 12 -9.51 -0.08 -10.54
N GLN A 13 -9.73 -1.29 -10.03
CA GLN A 13 -9.59 -1.63 -8.62
C GLN A 13 -8.47 -2.65 -8.45
N LEU A 14 -7.69 -2.53 -7.39
CA LEU A 14 -6.64 -3.48 -7.06
C LEU A 14 -7.25 -4.63 -6.25
N ALA A 15 -7.13 -5.86 -6.75
CA ALA A 15 -7.53 -7.07 -6.01
C ALA A 15 -6.40 -7.53 -5.08
N ASN A 16 -6.67 -8.53 -4.23
CA ASN A 16 -5.65 -9.12 -3.36
C ASN A 16 -4.44 -9.60 -4.19
N GLN A 17 -3.25 -9.09 -3.87
CA GLN A 17 -2.06 -9.28 -4.70
C GLN A 17 -1.50 -10.72 -4.67
N TRP A 18 -1.85 -11.52 -3.67
CA TRP A 18 -1.56 -12.95 -3.69
C TRP A 18 -2.54 -13.72 -4.57
N ASP A 19 -3.82 -13.37 -4.48
CA ASP A 19 -4.86 -14.10 -5.21
C ASP A 19 -4.86 -13.83 -6.72
N ASP A 20 -4.47 -12.62 -7.11
CA ASP A 20 -4.49 -12.15 -8.50
C ASP A 20 -3.15 -12.33 -9.23
N ASP A 21 -2.05 -12.64 -8.50
CA ASP A 21 -0.73 -12.91 -9.10
C ASP A 21 -0.50 -14.41 -9.32
N ALA A 22 -1.05 -14.93 -10.43
CA ALA A 22 -0.85 -16.32 -10.82
C ALA A 22 0.64 -16.67 -11.06
N VAL A 23 1.44 -15.72 -11.54
CA VAL A 23 2.85 -15.95 -11.88
C VAL A 23 3.67 -16.17 -10.60
N LEU A 24 3.44 -15.34 -9.58
CA LEU A 24 4.09 -15.49 -8.27
C LEU A 24 3.73 -16.83 -7.62
N ARG A 25 2.44 -17.19 -7.59
CA ARG A 25 1.99 -18.45 -6.98
C ARG A 25 2.59 -19.67 -7.69
N GLU A 26 2.50 -19.73 -9.01
CA GLU A 26 3.10 -20.81 -9.81
C GLU A 26 4.63 -20.87 -9.67
N HIS A 27 5.28 -19.72 -9.48
CA HIS A 27 6.72 -19.69 -9.23
C HIS A 27 7.04 -20.32 -7.88
N LEU A 28 6.35 -19.92 -6.82
CA LEU A 28 6.61 -20.40 -5.46
C LEU A 28 6.21 -21.87 -5.29
N GLU A 29 5.11 -22.31 -5.87
CA GLU A 29 4.68 -23.73 -5.86
C GLU A 29 5.77 -24.64 -6.46
N ARG A 30 6.46 -24.20 -7.52
CA ARG A 30 7.56 -24.96 -8.13
C ARG A 30 8.89 -24.88 -7.38
N LYS A 31 9.08 -23.86 -6.54
CA LYS A 31 10.36 -23.57 -5.89
C LYS A 31 10.41 -24.00 -4.43
N LEU A 32 9.27 -24.07 -3.77
CA LEU A 32 9.15 -24.44 -2.38
C LEU A 32 8.76 -25.91 -2.23
N PRO A 33 9.23 -26.59 -1.17
CA PRO A 33 8.61 -27.81 -0.69
C PRO A 33 7.11 -27.62 -0.45
N ALA A 34 6.31 -28.66 -0.68
CA ALA A 34 4.84 -28.56 -0.62
C ALA A 34 4.31 -28.12 0.76
N ASP A 35 4.96 -28.54 1.83
CA ASP A 35 4.67 -28.13 3.21
C ASP A 35 4.97 -26.64 3.44
N ALA A 36 6.10 -26.15 2.92
CA ALA A 36 6.45 -24.74 2.99
C ALA A 36 5.50 -23.86 2.16
N TYR A 37 5.12 -24.30 0.96
CA TYR A 37 4.15 -23.58 0.12
C TYR A 37 2.78 -23.48 0.81
N ALA A 38 2.30 -24.59 1.38
CA ALA A 38 1.04 -24.60 2.12
C ALA A 38 1.09 -23.74 3.39
N ALA A 39 2.24 -23.68 4.06
CA ALA A 39 2.41 -22.90 5.28
C ALA A 39 2.31 -21.38 5.04
N ILE A 40 2.74 -20.88 3.88
CA ILE A 40 2.75 -19.43 3.58
C ILE A 40 1.44 -18.90 2.98
N ASP A 41 0.52 -19.74 2.50
CA ASP A 41 -0.67 -19.27 1.75
C ASP A 41 -1.51 -18.28 2.57
N GLY A 42 -1.72 -18.55 3.86
CA GLY A 42 -2.47 -17.66 4.75
C GLY A 42 -1.79 -16.30 4.92
N GLU A 43 -0.51 -16.29 5.31
CA GLU A 43 0.28 -15.06 5.50
C GLU A 43 0.38 -14.24 4.20
N MET A 44 0.52 -14.92 3.05
CA MET A 44 0.58 -14.25 1.75
C MET A 44 -0.75 -13.62 1.35
N ARG A 45 -1.89 -14.27 1.65
CA ARG A 45 -3.22 -13.66 1.47
C ARG A 45 -3.39 -12.43 2.34
N GLU A 46 -2.98 -12.48 3.61
CA GLU A 46 -3.02 -11.34 4.51
C GLU A 46 -2.16 -10.19 3.98
N LEU A 47 -0.90 -10.47 3.58
CA LEU A 47 -0.02 -9.48 2.97
C LEU A 47 -0.60 -8.90 1.67
N GLY A 48 -1.19 -9.74 0.84
CA GLY A 48 -1.84 -9.33 -0.40
C GLY A 48 -3.05 -8.43 -0.18
N GLN A 49 -3.76 -8.60 0.94
CA GLN A 49 -4.86 -7.73 1.36
C GLN A 49 -4.33 -6.41 1.90
N TRP A 50 -3.29 -6.45 2.74
CA TRP A 50 -2.59 -5.26 3.22
C TRP A 50 -2.09 -4.36 2.08
N ALA A 51 -1.59 -4.96 0.99
CA ALA A 51 -1.17 -4.22 -0.19
C ALA A 51 -2.32 -3.41 -0.83
N VAL A 52 -3.55 -3.95 -0.85
CA VAL A 52 -4.74 -3.25 -1.34
C VAL A 52 -5.12 -2.10 -0.41
N GLU A 53 -5.11 -2.33 0.90
CA GLU A 53 -5.49 -1.32 1.90
C GLU A 53 -4.50 -0.15 1.92
N MET A 54 -3.20 -0.44 1.81
CA MET A 54 -2.16 0.58 1.73
C MET A 54 -2.20 1.37 0.44
N GLN A 55 -2.71 0.80 -0.66
CA GLN A 55 -2.83 1.50 -1.94
C GLN A 55 -3.65 2.79 -1.79
N GLU A 56 -4.75 2.77 -1.05
CA GLU A 56 -5.56 3.97 -0.83
C GLU A 56 -4.80 5.05 -0.06
N VAL A 57 -4.04 4.65 0.98
CA VAL A 57 -3.23 5.56 1.79
C VAL A 57 -2.16 6.20 0.93
N VAL A 58 -1.42 5.39 0.17
CA VAL A 58 -0.39 5.85 -0.76
C VAL A 58 -0.95 6.84 -1.76
N GLN A 59 -2.11 6.54 -2.36
CA GLN A 59 -2.71 7.45 -3.33
C GLN A 59 -3.15 8.78 -2.71
N ARG A 60 -3.68 8.78 -1.49
CA ARG A 60 -4.07 10.01 -0.78
C ARG A 60 -2.87 10.86 -0.38
N ASP A 61 -1.78 10.22 0.01
CA ASP A 61 -0.56 10.85 0.54
C ASP A 61 0.51 11.14 -0.52
N ARG A 62 0.29 10.74 -1.79
CA ARG A 62 1.30 10.76 -2.88
C ARG A 62 1.97 12.11 -3.18
N LEU A 63 1.39 13.21 -2.70
CA LEU A 63 1.90 14.57 -2.93
C LEU A 63 2.61 15.14 -1.69
N ASN A 64 2.59 14.41 -0.58
CA ASN A 64 3.27 14.80 0.64
C ASN A 64 4.69 14.21 0.64
N GLU A 65 5.65 15.01 1.11
CA GLU A 65 7.04 14.60 1.30
C GLU A 65 7.42 14.80 2.77
N PRO A 66 8.36 14.01 3.33
CA PRO A 66 8.88 14.25 4.66
C PRO A 66 9.52 15.64 4.79
N VAL A 67 9.32 16.29 5.94
CA VAL A 67 9.84 17.64 6.18
C VAL A 67 10.86 17.64 7.30
N LEU A 68 12.07 18.10 7.00
CA LEU A 68 13.12 18.33 8.00
C LEU A 68 12.99 19.74 8.59
N THR A 69 12.78 19.80 9.90
CA THR A 69 12.77 21.02 10.70
C THR A 69 13.99 21.04 11.61
N HIS A 70 14.98 21.87 11.27
CA HIS A 70 16.23 21.95 12.02
C HIS A 70 16.07 22.60 13.40
N TRP A 71 15.26 23.65 13.50
CA TRP A 71 15.12 24.49 14.68
C TRP A 71 13.65 24.68 15.04
N ASP A 72 13.35 24.75 16.33
CA ASP A 72 12.01 25.04 16.82
C ASP A 72 11.67 26.54 16.75
N ALA A 73 10.48 26.92 17.22
CA ALA A 73 10.02 28.31 17.20
C ALA A 73 10.76 29.25 18.18
N TRP A 74 11.60 28.72 19.08
CA TRP A 74 12.34 29.47 20.10
C TRP A 74 13.86 29.47 19.88
N GLY A 75 14.34 28.85 18.80
CA GLY A 75 15.75 28.82 18.43
C GLY A 75 16.53 27.64 19.02
N GLU A 76 15.85 26.61 19.54
CA GLU A 76 16.46 25.35 19.93
C GLU A 76 16.66 24.43 18.70
N ARG A 77 17.81 23.75 18.62
CA ARG A 77 18.08 22.78 17.55
C ARG A 77 17.37 21.46 17.85
N ILE A 78 16.46 21.02 16.97
CA ILE A 78 15.66 19.80 17.14
C ILE A 78 15.89 18.72 16.07
N ASP A 79 16.28 19.10 14.84
CA ASP A 79 16.47 18.17 13.72
C ASP A 79 15.32 17.16 13.53
N HIS A 80 14.07 17.61 13.71
CA HIS A 80 12.87 16.78 13.59
C HIS A 80 12.55 16.50 12.12
N ILE A 81 12.31 15.24 11.78
CA ILE A 81 11.77 14.83 10.48
C ILE A 81 10.31 14.46 10.67
N GLU A 82 9.41 15.28 10.13
CA GLU A 82 7.99 14.95 10.06
C GLU A 82 7.79 13.99 8.88
N LEU A 83 7.40 12.75 9.18
CA LEU A 83 7.16 11.70 8.19
C LEU A 83 5.75 11.79 7.61
N THR A 84 5.55 11.24 6.42
CA THR A 84 4.23 11.21 5.78
C THR A 84 3.32 10.16 6.44
N GLU A 85 2.00 10.25 6.21
CA GLU A 85 1.03 9.33 6.82
C GLU A 85 1.21 7.89 6.34
N VAL A 86 1.63 7.69 5.08
CA VAL A 86 2.02 6.37 4.57
C VAL A 86 3.15 5.78 5.38
N TRP A 87 4.17 6.58 5.67
CA TRP A 87 5.35 6.10 6.39
C TRP A 87 5.01 5.71 7.83
N LYS A 88 4.21 6.53 8.52
CA LYS A 88 3.75 6.22 9.89
C LYS A 88 2.89 4.96 9.98
N LYS A 89 2.13 4.64 8.94
CA LYS A 89 1.29 3.43 8.89
C LYS A 89 2.05 2.16 8.51
N ALA A 90 3.25 2.29 7.93
CA ALA A 90 4.07 1.17 7.53
C ALA A 90 5.04 0.69 8.63
N GLU A 91 5.16 1.44 9.73
CA GLU A 91 5.89 1.06 10.95
C GLU A 91 5.13 0.02 11.78
#